data_AF-A0A0S8I0T3-F1
#
_entry.id   AF-A0A0S8I0T3-F1
#
_cell.length_a   1.000
_cell.length_b   1.000
_cell.length_c   1.000
_cell.angle_alpha   90.00
_cell.angle_beta   90.00
_cell.angle_gamma   90.00
#
_symmetry.space_group_name_H-M   'P 1'
#
loop_
_entity.id
_entity.type
_entity.pdbx_description
1 polymer ?
#
loop_
_entity_poly.entity_id
_entity_poly.type
_entity_poly.pdbx_seq_one_letter_code
_entity_poly.pdbx_strand_id
1 'polypeptide(L)'
;MNFSDPWGLLLVEASILVSLVVILFFVRRTLRMAPPKKARGLTQSRKSLETNLERINQLLKESESLTQDFTNNLAEKREIIKKLMESLDEKIRGLNLVLEKIEGKIPPQGPVAKGKEGNGPVVEMALAGCGVSDIARRLGLSQEEVRLILDLRKITAG
;
A
#
# COMPACT_ATOMS: atom_id res chain seq x y z
N MET A 1 90.39 -42.78 -36.48
CA MET A 1 89.33 -43.80 -36.29
C MET A 1 88.29 -43.54 -37.36
N ASN A 2 88.13 -44.51 -38.26
CA ASN A 2 87.35 -44.36 -39.49
C ASN A 2 85.85 -44.36 -39.15
N PHE A 3 85.11 -43.38 -39.69
CA PHE A 3 83.67 -43.20 -39.49
C PHE A 3 82.81 -44.26 -40.23
N SER A 4 83.39 -45.39 -40.61
CA SER A 4 82.84 -46.42 -41.50
C SER A 4 82.77 -47.82 -40.85
N ASP A 5 83.05 -47.94 -39.55
CA ASP A 5 82.89 -49.21 -38.85
C ASP A 5 81.42 -49.37 -38.41
N PRO A 6 80.75 -50.49 -38.77
CA PRO A 6 79.35 -50.72 -38.40
C PRO A 6 79.13 -50.70 -36.88
N TRP A 7 80.16 -51.04 -36.11
CA TRP A 7 80.17 -50.95 -34.64
C TRP A 7 80.13 -49.52 -34.11
N GLY A 8 80.73 -48.55 -34.82
CA GLY A 8 80.69 -47.14 -34.43
C GLY A 8 79.31 -46.52 -34.61
N LEU A 9 78.62 -46.88 -35.70
CA LEU A 9 77.24 -46.45 -35.96
C LEU A 9 76.27 -46.99 -34.90
N LEU A 10 76.41 -48.27 -34.52
CA LEU A 10 75.62 -48.88 -33.43
C LEU A 10 75.86 -48.21 -32.07
N LEU A 11 77.09 -47.80 -31.76
CA LEU A 11 77.41 -47.10 -30.51
C LEU A 11 76.77 -45.70 -30.45
N VAL A 12 76.75 -44.98 -31.56
CA VAL A 12 76.12 -43.65 -31.64
C VAL A 12 74.61 -43.78 -31.51
N GLU A 13 74.00 -44.73 -32.21
CA GLU A 13 72.55 -44.99 -32.11
C GLU A 13 72.13 -45.42 -30.70
N ALA A 14 72.90 -46.30 -30.06
CA ALA A 14 72.68 -46.71 -28.67
C ALA A 14 72.79 -45.51 -27.71
N SER A 15 73.76 -44.62 -27.90
CA SER A 15 73.93 -43.40 -27.09
C SER A 15 72.73 -42.45 -27.20
N ILE A 16 72.20 -42.29 -28.43
CA ILE A 16 71.01 -41.48 -28.70
C ILE A 16 69.78 -42.07 -28.00
N LEU A 17 69.57 -43.39 -28.13
CA LEU A 17 68.44 -44.08 -27.50
C LEU A 17 68.50 -43.98 -25.97
N VAL A 18 69.68 -44.17 -25.37
CA VAL A 18 69.88 -44.03 -23.92
C VAL A 18 69.57 -42.60 -23.47
N SER A 19 70.05 -41.58 -24.17
CA SER A 19 69.73 -40.18 -23.86
C SER A 19 68.23 -39.90 -23.96
N LEU A 20 67.54 -40.43 -24.97
CA LEU A 20 66.10 -40.25 -25.15
C LEU A 20 65.30 -40.90 -24.01
N VAL A 21 65.72 -42.09 -23.54
CA VAL A 21 65.10 -42.77 -22.40
C VAL A 21 65.32 -41.99 -21.11
N VAL A 22 66.52 -41.44 -20.89
CA VAL A 22 66.83 -40.61 -19.70
C VAL A 22 65.98 -39.34 -19.69
N ILE A 23 65.84 -38.67 -20.83
CA ILE A 23 64.99 -37.47 -20.96
C ILE A 23 63.53 -37.81 -20.70
N LEU A 24 63.00 -38.88 -21.31
CA LEU A 24 61.62 -39.33 -21.06
C LEU A 24 61.40 -39.72 -19.60
N PHE A 25 62.39 -40.35 -18.96
CA PHE A 25 62.34 -40.67 -17.54
C PHE A 25 62.37 -39.42 -16.68
N PHE A 26 63.20 -38.44 -16.99
CA PHE A 26 63.24 -37.14 -16.31
C PHE A 26 61.93 -36.37 -16.48
N VAL A 27 61.37 -36.34 -17.69
CA VAL A 27 60.08 -35.69 -17.98
C VAL A 27 58.96 -36.39 -17.24
N ARG A 28 58.89 -37.73 -17.28
CA ARG A 28 57.90 -38.50 -16.50
C ARG A 28 58.06 -38.31 -14.99
N ARG A 29 59.30 -38.28 -14.49
CA ARG A 29 59.59 -38.06 -13.07
C ARG A 29 59.20 -36.65 -12.65
N THR A 30 59.50 -35.64 -13.47
CA THR A 30 59.15 -34.23 -13.22
C THR A 30 57.65 -34.02 -13.29
N LEU A 31 56.95 -34.66 -14.24
CA LEU A 31 55.49 -34.64 -14.34
C LEU A 31 54.81 -35.38 -13.18
N ARG A 32 55.40 -36.47 -12.67
CA ARG A 32 54.88 -37.19 -11.50
C ARG A 32 55.17 -36.46 -10.18
N MET A 33 56.26 -35.70 -10.10
CA MET A 33 56.63 -34.91 -8.93
C MET A 33 56.09 -33.48 -8.94
N ALA A 34 55.51 -33.02 -10.05
CA ALA A 34 54.67 -31.84 -10.07
C ALA A 34 53.27 -32.23 -9.55
N PRO A 35 52.92 -31.95 -8.28
CA PRO A 35 51.53 -32.09 -7.85
C PRO A 35 50.66 -31.24 -8.77
N PRO A 36 49.44 -31.69 -9.15
CA PRO A 36 48.56 -30.92 -10.02
C PRO A 36 48.07 -29.67 -9.30
N LYS A 37 48.89 -28.61 -9.24
CA LYS A 37 48.55 -27.31 -8.65
C LYS A 37 47.33 -26.69 -9.34
N LYS A 38 47.05 -27.07 -10.59
CA LYS A 38 45.87 -26.64 -11.36
C LYS A 38 44.56 -27.32 -10.91
N ALA A 39 44.59 -28.52 -10.30
CA ALA A 39 43.37 -29.19 -9.84
C ALA A 39 42.84 -28.62 -8.51
N ARG A 40 43.72 -28.10 -7.65
CA ARG A 40 43.32 -27.41 -6.40
C ARG A 40 42.57 -26.10 -6.67
N GLY A 41 42.98 -25.32 -7.67
CA GLY A 41 42.28 -24.08 -8.04
C GLY A 41 40.88 -24.32 -8.62
N LEU A 42 40.72 -25.35 -9.45
CA LEU A 42 39.42 -25.74 -10.03
C LEU A 42 38.44 -26.23 -8.95
N THR A 43 38.90 -27.04 -8.01
CA THR A 43 38.06 -27.53 -6.90
C THR A 43 37.67 -26.43 -5.91
N GLN A 44 38.58 -25.48 -5.64
CA GLN A 44 38.30 -24.30 -4.81
C GLN A 44 37.30 -23.34 -5.48
N SER A 45 37.45 -23.11 -6.79
CA SER A 45 36.51 -22.30 -7.57
C SER A 45 35.11 -22.92 -7.58
N ARG A 46 35.01 -24.26 -7.73
CA ARG A 46 33.73 -24.98 -7.70
C ARG A 46 33.03 -24.87 -6.35
N LYS A 47 33.75 -25.05 -5.24
CA LYS A 47 33.20 -24.85 -3.88
C LYS A 47 32.72 -23.42 -3.64
N SER A 48 33.49 -22.43 -4.10
CA SER A 48 33.09 -21.02 -4.05
C SER A 48 31.76 -20.79 -4.81
N LEU A 49 31.66 -21.35 -6.01
CA LEU A 49 30.45 -21.23 -6.84
C LEU A 49 29.24 -21.87 -6.16
N GLU A 50 29.39 -23.07 -5.60
CA GLU A 50 28.33 -23.76 -4.84
C GLU A 50 27.88 -22.92 -3.64
N THR A 51 28.81 -22.37 -2.84
CA THR A 51 28.45 -21.52 -1.69
C THR A 51 27.75 -20.22 -2.09
N ASN A 52 28.08 -19.64 -3.24
CA ASN A 52 27.38 -18.45 -3.74
C ASN A 52 25.99 -18.79 -4.27
N LEU A 53 25.82 -19.95 -4.91
CA LEU A 53 24.54 -20.45 -5.39
C LEU A 53 23.59 -20.76 -4.23
N GLU A 54 24.11 -21.34 -3.14
CA GLU A 54 23.40 -21.55 -1.88
C GLU A 54 22.88 -20.21 -1.31
N ARG A 55 23.75 -19.19 -1.23
CA ARG A 55 23.37 -17.85 -0.77
C ARG A 55 22.31 -17.19 -1.65
N ILE A 56 22.43 -17.33 -2.98
CA ILE A 56 21.45 -16.77 -3.92
C ILE A 56 20.09 -17.47 -3.76
N ASN A 57 20.06 -18.79 -3.62
CA ASN A 57 18.83 -19.54 -3.33
C ASN A 57 18.22 -19.14 -2.00
N GLN A 58 19.04 -18.91 -0.98
CA GLN A 58 18.58 -18.45 0.32
C GLN A 58 17.96 -17.05 0.22
N LEU A 59 18.60 -16.11 -0.48
CA LEU A 59 18.06 -14.77 -0.74
C LEU A 59 16.78 -14.80 -1.58
N LEU A 60 16.68 -15.70 -2.57
CA LEU A 60 15.46 -15.90 -3.35
C LEU A 60 14.31 -16.38 -2.47
N LYS A 61 14.58 -17.35 -1.58
CA LYS A 61 13.60 -17.88 -0.64
C LYS A 61 13.16 -16.85 0.39
N GLU A 62 14.10 -16.06 0.90
CA GLU A 62 13.82 -14.93 1.78
C GLU A 62 12.97 -13.86 1.06
N SER A 63 13.32 -13.52 -0.19
CA SER A 63 12.54 -12.58 -1.01
C SER A 63 11.13 -13.09 -1.33
N GLU A 64 10.97 -14.38 -1.59
CA GLU A 64 9.67 -15.01 -1.81
C GLU A 64 8.83 -14.94 -0.54
N SER A 65 9.39 -15.30 0.63
CA SER A 65 8.70 -15.18 1.91
C SER A 65 8.30 -13.74 2.24
N LEU A 66 9.19 -12.77 1.98
CA LEU A 66 8.92 -11.36 2.22
C LEU A 66 7.81 -10.84 1.29
N THR A 67 7.78 -11.30 0.03
CA THR A 67 6.71 -10.94 -0.91
C THR A 67 5.38 -11.55 -0.48
N GLN A 68 5.39 -12.78 0.02
CA GLN A 68 4.20 -13.46 0.53
C GLN A 68 3.66 -12.75 1.78
N ASP A 69 4.53 -12.37 2.72
CA ASP A 69 4.14 -11.60 3.90
C ASP A 69 3.61 -10.21 3.55
N PHE A 70 4.23 -9.52 2.57
CA PHE A 70 3.71 -8.26 2.04
C PHE A 70 2.32 -8.42 1.42
N THR A 71 2.09 -9.50 0.68
CA THR A 71 0.82 -9.78 0.02
C THR A 71 -0.27 -10.07 1.07
N ASN A 72 0.06 -10.87 2.09
CA ASN A 72 -0.83 -11.13 3.22
C ASN A 72 -1.15 -9.83 3.99
N ASN A 73 -0.15 -9.00 4.27
CA ASN A 73 -0.35 -7.74 4.96
C ASN A 73 -1.21 -6.76 4.16
N LEU A 74 -1.06 -6.72 2.83
CA LEU A 74 -1.95 -5.94 1.95
C LEU A 74 -3.38 -6.47 1.95
N ALA A 75 -3.57 -7.79 1.96
CA ALA A 75 -4.89 -8.39 2.07
C ALA A 75 -5.56 -8.04 3.41
N GLU A 76 -4.83 -8.13 4.52
CA GLU A 76 -5.31 -7.73 5.84
C GLU A 76 -5.67 -6.24 5.90
N LYS A 77 -4.80 -5.36 5.39
CA LYS A 77 -5.09 -3.93 5.33
C LYS A 77 -6.31 -3.61 4.47
N ARG A 78 -6.49 -4.31 3.35
CA ARG A 78 -7.67 -4.17 2.49
C ARG A 78 -8.94 -4.62 3.21
N GLU A 79 -8.88 -5.69 3.98
CA GLU A 79 -10.00 -6.19 4.79
C GLU A 79 -10.37 -5.22 5.92
N ILE A 80 -9.37 -4.62 6.58
CA ILE A 80 -9.59 -3.56 7.57
C ILE A 80 -10.31 -2.38 6.93
N ILE A 81 -9.84 -1.89 5.78
CA ILE A 81 -10.49 -0.78 5.05
C ILE A 81 -11.94 -1.14 4.71
N LYS A 82 -12.21 -2.36 4.26
CA LYS A 82 -13.56 -2.83 3.97
C LYS A 82 -14.46 -2.80 5.20
N LYS A 83 -13.98 -3.31 6.34
CA LYS A 83 -14.72 -3.26 7.62
C LYS A 83 -14.97 -1.84 8.09
N LEU A 84 -14.01 -0.93 7.92
CA LEU A 84 -14.21 0.49 8.23
C LEU A 84 -15.29 1.11 7.32
N MET A 85 -15.27 0.77 6.03
CA MET A 85 -16.24 1.25 5.06
C MET A 85 -17.65 0.72 5.36
N GLU A 86 -17.79 -0.56 5.71
CA GLU A 86 -19.04 -1.15 6.18
C GLU A 86 -19.54 -0.48 7.47
N SER A 87 -18.66 -0.23 8.44
CA SER A 87 -19.01 0.47 9.68
C SER A 87 -19.45 1.91 9.45
N LEU A 88 -18.82 2.61 8.49
CA LEU A 88 -19.23 3.96 8.10
C LEU A 88 -20.61 3.94 7.42
N ASP A 89 -20.87 2.97 6.53
CA ASP A 89 -22.17 2.83 5.88
C ASP A 89 -23.29 2.52 6.88
N GLU A 90 -23.01 1.64 7.86
CA GLU A 90 -23.92 1.34 8.97
C GLU A 90 -24.27 2.60 9.77
N LYS A 91 -23.25 3.43 10.08
CA LYS A 91 -23.44 4.69 10.81
C LYS A 91 -24.22 5.72 9.99
N ILE A 92 -23.95 5.84 8.69
CA ILE A 92 -24.71 6.72 7.78
C ILE A 92 -26.18 6.29 7.74
N ARG A 93 -26.43 4.98 7.62
CA ARG A 93 -27.79 4.43 7.61
C ARG A 93 -28.50 4.66 8.94
N GLY A 94 -27.79 4.47 10.05
CA GLY A 94 -28.31 4.79 11.39
C GLY A 94 -28.66 6.27 11.55
N LEU A 95 -27.80 7.17 11.07
CA LEU A 95 -28.06 8.60 11.08
C LEU A 95 -29.26 8.98 10.20
N ASN A 96 -29.39 8.38 9.01
CA ASN A 96 -30.54 8.60 8.13
C ASN A 96 -31.84 8.12 8.77
N LEU A 97 -31.84 6.97 9.45
CA LEU A 97 -33.02 6.48 10.19
C LEU A 97 -33.39 7.40 11.36
N VAL A 98 -32.39 7.93 12.07
CA VAL A 98 -32.62 8.90 13.14
C VAL A 98 -33.16 10.21 12.56
N LEU A 99 -32.63 10.67 11.44
CA LEU A 99 -33.09 11.87 10.73
C LEU A 99 -34.55 11.69 10.28
N GLU A 100 -34.89 10.57 9.64
CA GLU A 100 -36.26 10.24 9.20
C GLU A 100 -37.23 10.15 10.39
N LYS A 101 -36.80 9.58 11.51
CA LYS A 101 -37.60 9.53 12.74
C LYS A 101 -37.81 10.90 13.39
N ILE A 102 -36.84 11.80 13.25
CA ILE A 102 -36.94 13.19 13.69
C ILE A 102 -37.85 13.97 12.74
N GLU A 103 -37.68 13.81 11.42
CA GLU A 103 -38.48 14.47 10.39
C GLU A 103 -39.94 14.02 10.41
N GLY A 104 -40.22 12.74 10.69
CA GLY A 104 -41.58 12.24 10.94
C GLY A 104 -42.20 12.69 12.28
N LYS A 105 -41.40 13.26 13.20
CA LYS A 105 -41.87 13.83 14.49
C LYS A 105 -41.87 15.35 14.51
N ILE A 106 -41.22 16.00 13.55
CA ILE A 106 -41.35 17.44 13.33
C ILE A 106 -42.66 17.61 12.56
N PRO A 107 -43.71 18.22 13.14
CA PRO A 107 -44.87 18.62 12.34
C PRO A 107 -44.34 19.45 11.17
N PRO A 108 -44.86 19.29 9.94
CA PRO A 108 -44.35 20.01 8.78
C PRO A 108 -44.24 21.47 9.18
N GLN A 109 -43.01 21.99 9.25
CA GLN A 109 -42.83 23.41 9.43
C GLN A 109 -43.60 24.02 8.26
N GLY A 110 -44.73 24.66 8.61
CA GLY A 110 -45.52 25.42 7.66
C GLY A 110 -44.58 26.32 6.87
N PRO A 111 -44.93 26.62 5.62
CA PRO A 111 -44.01 27.22 4.66
C PRO A 111 -43.27 28.36 5.33
N VAL A 112 -41.94 28.26 5.36
CA VAL A 112 -41.04 29.32 5.81
C VAL A 112 -41.50 30.59 5.10
N ALA A 113 -42.26 31.40 5.82
CA ALA A 113 -42.88 32.59 5.26
C ALA A 113 -41.71 33.51 4.93
N LYS A 114 -41.49 33.63 3.62
CA LYS A 114 -40.68 34.66 2.98
C LYS A 114 -40.66 35.90 3.86
N GLY A 115 -39.47 36.30 4.29
CA GLY A 115 -39.25 37.68 4.67
C GLY A 115 -39.72 38.57 3.53
N LYS A 116 -40.78 39.35 3.78
CA LYS A 116 -41.03 40.72 3.29
C LYS A 116 -42.45 41.18 3.68
N GLU A 117 -42.48 42.25 4.49
CA GLU A 117 -43.43 43.38 4.39
C GLU A 117 -44.90 43.24 4.88
N GLY A 118 -45.22 42.30 5.76
CA GLY A 118 -46.63 42.03 6.15
C GLY A 118 -47.12 42.42 7.56
N ASN A 119 -46.38 43.19 8.37
CA ASN A 119 -46.81 43.45 9.77
C ASN A 119 -47.76 44.65 9.94
N GLY A 120 -47.94 45.47 8.90
CA GLY A 120 -48.86 46.63 8.91
C GLY A 120 -50.33 46.27 9.24
N PRO A 121 -50.92 45.23 8.64
CA PRO A 121 -52.32 44.86 8.88
C PRO A 121 -52.63 44.41 10.31
N VAL A 122 -51.71 43.71 10.98
CA VAL A 122 -51.84 43.30 12.40
C VAL A 122 -51.94 44.55 13.28
N VAL A 123 -51.10 45.52 12.97
CA VAL A 123 -50.91 46.74 13.71
C VAL A 123 -52.09 47.72 13.52
N GLU A 124 -52.61 47.83 12.30
CA GLU A 124 -53.78 48.63 11.97
C GLU A 124 -55.06 48.08 12.63
N MET A 125 -55.27 46.75 12.58
CA MET A 125 -56.43 46.14 13.25
C MET A 125 -56.38 46.29 14.78
N ALA A 126 -55.20 46.20 15.37
CA ALA A 126 -55.04 46.46 16.81
C ALA A 126 -55.33 47.92 17.17
N LEU A 127 -54.93 48.89 16.32
CA LEU A 127 -55.31 50.30 16.49
C LEU A 127 -56.80 50.55 16.29
N ALA A 128 -57.46 49.79 15.42
CA ALA A 128 -58.91 49.81 15.23
C ALA A 128 -59.69 49.14 16.39
N GLY A 129 -59.00 48.71 17.45
CA GLY A 129 -59.62 48.12 18.64
C GLY A 129 -59.98 46.64 18.52
N CYS A 130 -59.50 45.94 17.49
CA CYS A 130 -59.73 44.50 17.35
C CYS A 130 -58.91 43.69 18.37
N GLY A 131 -59.52 42.66 18.96
CA GLY A 131 -58.86 41.77 19.89
C GLY A 131 -57.84 40.84 19.23
N VAL A 132 -56.83 40.42 19.98
CA VAL A 132 -55.72 39.53 19.53
C VAL A 132 -56.26 38.25 18.87
N SER A 133 -57.31 37.65 19.43
CA SER A 133 -57.94 36.44 18.91
C SER A 133 -58.62 36.65 17.56
N ASP A 134 -59.22 37.82 17.33
CA ASP A 134 -59.89 38.13 16.07
C ASP A 134 -58.89 38.44 14.95
N ILE A 135 -57.78 39.10 15.31
CA ILE A 135 -56.67 39.38 14.39
C ILE A 135 -56.01 38.07 13.95
N ALA A 136 -55.71 37.18 14.91
CA ALA A 136 -55.16 35.85 14.66
C ALA A 136 -56.04 35.05 13.68
N ARG A 137 -57.36 35.02 13.92
CA ARG A 137 -58.32 34.33 13.05
C ARG A 137 -58.42 34.94 11.66
N ARG A 138 -58.39 36.27 11.54
CA ARG A 138 -58.52 36.98 10.25
C ARG A 138 -57.27 36.90 9.39
N LEU A 139 -56.09 36.86 10.00
CA LEU A 139 -54.80 36.82 9.31
C LEU A 139 -54.19 35.42 9.23
N GLY A 140 -54.82 34.41 9.83
CA GLY A 140 -54.30 33.04 9.85
C GLY A 140 -52.99 32.91 10.64
N LEU A 141 -52.79 33.79 11.63
CA LEU A 141 -51.62 33.81 12.50
C LEU A 141 -51.95 33.17 13.87
N SER A 142 -50.95 32.68 14.59
CA SER A 142 -51.14 32.26 15.98
C SER A 142 -51.35 33.47 16.90
N GLN A 143 -52.01 33.26 18.05
CA GLN A 143 -52.25 34.36 19.00
C GLN A 143 -50.93 34.89 19.59
N GLU A 144 -49.96 33.99 19.73
CA GLU A 144 -48.61 34.23 20.22
C GLU A 144 -47.83 35.11 19.24
N GLU A 145 -47.92 34.85 17.94
CA GLU A 145 -47.30 35.69 16.90
C GLU A 145 -47.92 37.10 16.86
N VAL A 146 -49.26 37.21 16.94
CA VAL A 146 -49.94 38.52 17.00
C VAL A 146 -49.51 39.30 18.24
N ARG A 147 -49.42 38.64 19.40
CA ARG A 147 -48.99 39.27 20.65
C ARG A 147 -47.53 39.73 20.58
N LEU A 148 -46.64 38.91 20.02
CA LEU A 148 -45.23 39.24 19.82
C LEU A 148 -45.07 40.46 18.90
N ILE A 149 -45.82 40.54 17.81
CA ILE A 149 -45.79 41.69 16.89
C ILE A 149 -46.22 42.98 17.59
N LEU A 150 -47.27 42.93 18.43
CA LEU A 150 -47.75 44.10 19.18
C LEU A 150 -46.78 44.53 20.28
N ASP A 151 -46.16 43.57 20.98
CA ASP A 151 -45.19 43.87 22.04
C ASP A 151 -43.88 44.44 21.46
N LEU A 152 -43.40 43.89 20.33
CA LEU A 152 -42.28 44.47 19.60
C LEU A 152 -42.57 45.90 19.11
N ARG A 153 -43.81 46.17 18.65
CA ARG A 153 -44.22 47.54 18.30
C ARG A 153 -44.18 48.48 19.49
N LYS A 154 -44.69 48.07 20.66
CA LYS A 154 -44.66 48.91 21.87
C LYS A 154 -43.22 49.27 22.27
N ILE A 155 -42.29 48.34 22.11
CA ILE A 155 -40.87 48.57 22.42
C ILE A 155 -40.20 49.47 21.37
N THR A 156 -40.62 49.39 20.11
CA THR A 156 -40.00 50.13 19.00
C THR A 156 -40.61 51.52 18.79
N ALA A 157 -41.84 51.75 19.23
CA ALA A 157 -42.58 53.02 19.08
C ALA A 157 -42.69 53.84 20.38
N GLY A 158 -42.02 53.41 21.46
CA GLY A 158 -41.80 54.19 22.68
C GLY A 158 -40.40 54.78 22.68
#